data_AF-A0A6P8VDK2-F1
#
_entry.id   AF-A0A6P8VDK2-F1
#
_cell.length_a   1.000
_cell.length_b   1.000
_cell.length_c   1.000
_cell.angle_alpha   90.00
_cell.angle_beta   90.00
_cell.angle_gamma   90.00
#
_symmetry.space_group_name_H-M   'P 1'
#
loop_
_entity.id
_entity.type
_entity.pdbx_description
1 polymer ?
#
loop_
_entity_poly.entity_id
_entity_poly.type
_entity_poly.pdbx_seq_one_letter_code
_entity_poly.pdbx_strand_id
1 'polypeptide(L)'
;MAPQGLNVVNLAAACPKGGVLFTEDMISWHVPRRVTPLLDGRITVSEMHMGINGQRLDRSQMAARGYTLSTTDFHIVVEIPVGSPDGYYKSHAPDYQYHITYFVEPMLEVLWREDDTQDDTRYKVLFPIMTPLMPQSPQIQDDTVPETRVFSVLLGTFLHDVELRNITFSIGVLTVEESNAKGFTVQEHSLANGSKSFSLQVPFDADVVLKHV
;
A
#
# COMPACT_ATOMS: atom_id res chain seq x y z
N MET A 1 -15.56 -48.97 -9.87
CA MET A 1 -15.87 -47.92 -8.89
C MET A 1 -14.56 -47.49 -8.24
N ALA A 2 -13.90 -46.47 -8.79
CA ALA A 2 -12.73 -45.86 -8.16
C ALA A 2 -13.22 -44.83 -7.13
N PRO A 3 -12.55 -44.69 -5.97
CA PRO A 3 -12.94 -43.67 -5.00
C PRO A 3 -12.56 -42.31 -5.58
N GLN A 4 -13.55 -41.44 -5.83
CA GLN A 4 -13.33 -40.03 -6.15
C GLN A 4 -12.75 -39.34 -4.91
N GLY A 5 -11.43 -39.41 -4.76
CA GLY A 5 -10.69 -38.71 -3.71
C GLY A 5 -10.37 -37.29 -4.17
N LEU A 6 -10.84 -36.29 -3.42
CA LEU A 6 -10.41 -34.91 -3.58
C LEU A 6 -8.91 -34.82 -3.24
N ASN A 7 -8.06 -34.53 -4.23
CA ASN A 7 -6.64 -34.29 -3.98
C ASN A 7 -6.42 -32.79 -3.75
N VAL A 8 -5.96 -32.43 -2.55
CA VAL A 8 -5.68 -31.03 -2.18
C VAL A 8 -4.19 -30.87 -2.03
N VAL A 9 -3.59 -30.10 -2.93
CA VAL A 9 -2.18 -29.74 -2.86
C VAL A 9 -2.08 -28.29 -2.35
N ASN A 10 -1.48 -28.11 -1.18
CA ASN A 10 -1.18 -26.78 -0.66
C ASN A 10 0.22 -26.35 -1.12
N LEU A 11 0.28 -25.37 -2.01
CA LEU A 11 1.51 -24.80 -2.56
C LEU A 11 1.99 -23.55 -1.82
N ALA A 12 1.63 -23.36 -0.54
CA ALA A 12 2.00 -22.19 0.29
C ALA A 12 3.51 -21.86 0.34
N ALA A 13 4.39 -22.76 -0.11
CA ALA A 13 5.83 -22.53 -0.18
C ALA A 13 6.30 -21.82 -1.47
N ALA A 14 5.46 -21.66 -2.49
CA ALA A 14 5.81 -20.99 -3.74
C ALA A 14 5.27 -19.56 -3.74
N CYS A 15 6.07 -18.57 -3.32
CA CYS A 15 5.71 -17.16 -3.54
C CYS A 15 5.58 -16.94 -5.06
N PRO A 16 4.40 -16.58 -5.59
CA PRO A 16 4.33 -16.10 -6.96
C PRO A 16 5.26 -14.87 -7.02
N LYS A 17 6.30 -14.86 -7.84
CA LYS A 17 7.25 -13.71 -7.89
C LYS A 17 7.03 -12.81 -9.11
N GLY A 18 5.95 -13.01 -9.87
CA GLY A 18 5.82 -12.37 -11.17
C GLY A 18 4.38 -12.09 -11.58
N GLY A 19 4.25 -11.40 -12.72
CA GLY A 19 2.98 -11.05 -13.33
C GLY A 19 2.36 -9.74 -12.82
N VAL A 20 3.01 -9.02 -11.90
CA VAL A 20 2.50 -7.71 -11.45
C VAL A 20 3.13 -6.59 -12.26
N LEU A 21 2.28 -5.72 -12.78
CA LEU A 21 2.65 -4.46 -13.41
C LEU A 21 2.07 -3.30 -12.60
N PHE A 22 2.82 -2.20 -12.56
CA PHE A 22 2.43 -1.00 -11.85
C PHE A 22 2.37 0.18 -12.81
N THR A 23 1.32 0.96 -12.65
CA THR A 23 1.22 2.35 -13.11
C THR A 23 1.07 3.24 -11.86
N GLU A 24 0.97 4.56 -12.03
CA GLU A 24 0.80 5.47 -10.90
C GLU A 24 -0.50 5.22 -10.13
N ASP A 25 -1.57 4.82 -10.84
CA ASP A 25 -2.93 4.69 -10.31
C ASP A 25 -3.46 3.25 -10.30
N MET A 26 -2.77 2.28 -10.93
CA MET A 26 -3.27 0.92 -11.07
C MET A 26 -2.21 -0.17 -10.90
N ILE A 27 -2.62 -1.23 -10.20
CA ILE A 27 -1.95 -2.53 -10.10
C ILE A 27 -2.63 -3.48 -11.08
N SER A 28 -1.86 -4.12 -11.95
CA SER A 28 -2.34 -5.21 -12.81
C SER A 28 -1.62 -6.51 -12.48
N TRP A 29 -2.36 -7.54 -12.09
CA TRP A 29 -1.85 -8.86 -11.80
C TRP A 29 -2.28 -9.87 -12.87
N HIS A 30 -1.29 -10.36 -13.61
CA HIS A 30 -1.42 -11.31 -14.71
C HIS A 30 -1.11 -12.73 -14.23
N VAL A 31 -2.14 -13.57 -14.19
CA VAL A 31 -2.04 -14.99 -13.87
C VAL A 31 -2.15 -15.80 -15.15
N PRO A 32 -1.24 -16.75 -15.44
CA PRO A 32 -1.38 -17.62 -16.59
C PRO A 32 -2.74 -18.34 -16.59
N ARG A 33 -3.45 -18.29 -17.72
CA ARG A 33 -4.77 -18.94 -17.88
C ARG A 33 -4.68 -20.47 -17.83
N ARG A 34 -3.48 -21.01 -18.10
CA ARG A 34 -3.12 -22.43 -17.98
C ARG A 34 -1.92 -22.55 -17.05
N VAL A 35 -2.02 -23.45 -16.08
CA VAL A 35 -0.94 -23.72 -15.12
C VAL A 35 -0.46 -25.15 -15.35
N THR A 36 0.64 -25.31 -16.07
CA THR A 36 1.30 -26.62 -16.28
C THR A 36 2.16 -26.94 -15.05
N PRO A 37 2.20 -28.20 -14.54
CA PRO A 37 1.55 -29.42 -15.04
C PRO A 37 0.19 -29.70 -14.39
N LEU A 38 -0.45 -28.74 -13.71
CA LEU A 38 -1.73 -28.97 -13.04
C LEU A 38 -2.87 -29.30 -14.03
N LEU A 39 -2.71 -28.90 -15.29
CA LEU A 39 -3.72 -28.98 -16.35
C LEU A 39 -3.03 -29.43 -17.65
N ASP A 40 -3.07 -30.72 -17.95
CA ASP A 40 -2.45 -31.34 -19.13
C ASP A 40 -3.53 -31.82 -20.12
N GLY A 41 -4.28 -30.88 -20.72
CA GLY A 41 -5.37 -31.21 -21.64
C GLY A 41 -6.12 -30.01 -22.23
N ARG A 42 -7.20 -30.27 -22.99
CA ARG A 42 -8.16 -29.23 -23.33
C ARG A 42 -9.00 -28.91 -22.10
N ILE A 43 -9.03 -27.64 -21.73
CA ILE A 43 -9.68 -27.17 -20.52
C ILE A 43 -10.65 -26.04 -20.84
N THR A 44 -11.76 -26.04 -20.12
CA THR A 44 -12.73 -24.95 -20.11
C THR A 44 -12.73 -24.28 -18.73
N VAL A 45 -12.69 -22.94 -18.69
CA VAL A 45 -12.86 -22.19 -17.44
C VAL A 45 -14.35 -22.12 -17.13
N SER A 46 -14.79 -22.85 -16.11
CA SER A 46 -16.19 -22.93 -15.69
C SER A 46 -16.58 -21.78 -14.76
N GLU A 47 -15.71 -21.46 -13.80
CA GLU A 47 -15.90 -20.38 -12.84
C GLU A 47 -14.62 -19.56 -12.67
N MET A 48 -14.78 -18.27 -12.45
CA MET A 48 -13.68 -17.34 -12.21
C MET A 48 -14.15 -16.26 -11.24
N HIS A 49 -13.45 -16.14 -10.11
CA HIS A 49 -13.80 -15.24 -9.02
C HIS A 49 -12.57 -14.46 -8.56
N MET A 50 -12.75 -13.15 -8.39
CA MET A 50 -11.81 -12.29 -7.70
C MET A 50 -12.21 -12.18 -6.23
N GLY A 51 -11.23 -11.94 -5.38
CA GLY A 51 -11.42 -11.62 -3.98
C GLY A 51 -10.31 -10.75 -3.43
N ILE A 52 -10.46 -10.35 -2.17
CA ILE A 52 -9.41 -9.70 -1.38
C ILE A 52 -9.35 -10.41 -0.02
N ASN A 53 -8.15 -10.62 0.53
CA ASN A 53 -7.94 -11.22 1.85
C ASN A 53 -8.67 -12.57 2.03
N GLY A 54 -8.69 -13.40 0.97
CA GLY A 54 -9.32 -14.71 0.98
C GLY A 54 -10.84 -14.75 0.78
N GLN A 55 -11.51 -13.60 0.65
CA GLN A 55 -12.96 -13.48 0.47
C GLN A 55 -13.33 -13.09 -0.96
N ARG A 56 -14.27 -13.81 -1.59
CA ARG A 56 -14.78 -13.49 -2.93
C ARG A 56 -15.51 -12.15 -2.91
N LEU A 57 -15.36 -11.38 -3.97
CA LEU A 57 -16.15 -10.17 -4.22
C LEU A 57 -17.26 -10.47 -5.22
N ASP A 58 -18.43 -9.88 -4.98
CA ASP A 58 -19.49 -9.84 -5.98
C ASP A 58 -19.28 -8.69 -6.99
N ARG A 59 -20.07 -8.70 -8.07
CA ARG A 59 -19.95 -7.69 -9.13
C ARG A 59 -20.21 -6.26 -8.65
N SER A 60 -21.09 -6.08 -7.68
CA SER A 60 -21.42 -4.75 -7.14
C SER A 60 -20.28 -4.20 -6.30
N GLN A 61 -19.64 -5.05 -5.51
CA GLN A 61 -18.45 -4.70 -4.73
C GLN A 61 -17.28 -4.36 -5.64
N MET A 62 -17.04 -5.17 -6.69
CA MET A 62 -16.01 -4.89 -7.69
C MET A 62 -16.25 -3.55 -8.38
N ALA A 63 -17.48 -3.31 -8.85
CA ALA A 63 -17.83 -2.05 -9.53
C ALA A 63 -17.67 -0.83 -8.62
N ALA A 64 -18.09 -0.93 -7.35
CA ALA A 64 -17.96 0.17 -6.38
C ALA A 64 -16.50 0.52 -6.05
N ARG A 65 -15.58 -0.43 -6.22
CA ARG A 65 -14.16 -0.27 -5.90
C ARG A 65 -13.28 -0.05 -7.14
N GLY A 66 -13.86 -0.14 -8.33
CA GLY A 66 -13.14 -0.04 -9.60
C GLY A 66 -12.28 -1.26 -9.93
N TYR A 67 -12.60 -2.44 -9.38
CA TYR A 67 -11.82 -3.66 -9.62
C TYR A 67 -12.30 -4.37 -10.87
N THR A 68 -11.36 -4.90 -11.65
CA THR A 68 -11.66 -5.66 -12.85
C THR A 68 -11.08 -7.07 -12.78
N LEU A 69 -11.80 -8.00 -13.39
CA LEU A 69 -11.36 -9.37 -13.62
C LEU A 69 -11.66 -9.70 -15.07
N SER A 70 -10.61 -9.86 -15.87
CA SER A 70 -10.72 -10.09 -17.30
C SER A 70 -9.82 -11.23 -17.77
N THR A 71 -9.97 -11.61 -19.03
CA THR A 71 -9.14 -12.65 -19.65
C THR A 71 -8.59 -12.17 -20.98
N THR A 72 -7.37 -12.59 -21.26
CA THR A 72 -6.72 -12.53 -22.57
C THR A 72 -6.49 -13.95 -23.06
N ASP A 73 -5.87 -14.12 -24.24
CA ASP A 73 -5.52 -15.44 -24.75
C ASP A 73 -4.64 -16.25 -23.79
N PHE A 74 -3.76 -15.56 -23.05
CA PHE A 74 -2.74 -16.19 -22.20
C PHE A 74 -2.91 -15.96 -20.70
N HIS A 75 -3.59 -14.89 -20.28
CA HIS A 75 -3.67 -14.48 -18.88
C HIS A 75 -5.10 -14.23 -18.41
N ILE A 76 -5.34 -14.53 -17.15
CA ILE A 76 -6.38 -13.91 -16.33
C ILE A 76 -5.76 -12.64 -15.73
N VAL A 77 -6.44 -11.52 -15.86
CA VAL A 77 -5.93 -10.21 -15.43
C VAL A 77 -6.84 -9.66 -14.34
N VAL A 78 -6.22 -9.34 -13.20
CA VAL A 78 -6.86 -8.69 -12.06
C VAL A 78 -6.33 -7.27 -11.99
N GLU A 79 -7.21 -6.27 -12.05
CA GLU A 79 -6.81 -4.87 -11.90
C GLU A 79 -7.40 -4.26 -10.64
N ILE A 80 -6.56 -3.56 -9.88
CA ILE A 80 -6.89 -2.91 -8.62
C ILE A 80 -6.30 -1.50 -8.63
N PRO A 81 -7.12 -0.45 -8.44
CA PRO A 81 -6.62 0.90 -8.25
C PRO A 81 -5.69 1.01 -7.03
N VAL A 82 -4.56 1.70 -7.19
CA VAL A 82 -3.69 2.06 -6.06
C VAL A 82 -4.48 2.96 -5.11
N GLY A 83 -4.43 2.66 -3.80
CA GLY A 83 -5.20 3.39 -2.79
C GLY A 83 -6.64 2.92 -2.61
N SER A 84 -7.03 1.79 -3.23
CA SER A 84 -8.33 1.18 -3.00
C SER A 84 -8.58 0.84 -1.50
N PRO A 85 -9.83 0.75 -1.05
CA PRO A 85 -10.15 0.64 0.38
C PRO A 85 -9.78 -0.71 1.02
N ASP A 86 -9.43 -1.73 0.23
CA ASP A 86 -9.05 -3.05 0.76
C ASP A 86 -7.55 -3.22 1.03
N GLY A 87 -6.77 -2.17 0.78
CA GLY A 87 -5.36 -2.12 1.13
C GLY A 87 -5.04 -0.99 2.09
N TYR A 88 -3.75 -0.73 2.27
CA TYR A 88 -3.27 0.33 3.15
C TYR A 88 -1.93 0.87 2.69
N TYR A 89 -1.63 2.11 3.08
CA TYR A 89 -0.34 2.72 2.84
C TYR A 89 0.62 2.49 4.02
N LYS A 90 1.91 2.46 3.71
CA LYS A 90 3.03 2.38 4.66
C LYS A 90 4.05 3.46 4.33
N SER A 91 4.54 4.13 5.36
CA SER A 91 5.61 5.14 5.26
C SER A 91 7.00 4.53 5.23
N HIS A 92 7.89 5.15 4.47
CA HIS A 92 9.31 4.80 4.36
C HIS A 92 10.16 6.07 4.26
N ALA A 93 11.43 5.97 4.65
CA ALA A 93 12.38 7.08 4.56
C ALA A 93 13.78 6.65 4.08
N PRO A 94 13.91 5.96 2.93
CA PRO A 94 15.22 5.65 2.36
C PRO A 94 15.96 6.95 2.05
N ASP A 95 17.26 7.00 2.38
CA ASP A 95 18.12 8.17 2.14
C ASP A 95 17.54 9.50 2.63
N TYR A 96 16.81 9.47 3.75
CA TYR A 96 16.15 10.64 4.36
C TYR A 96 15.05 11.29 3.51
N GLN A 97 14.55 10.60 2.48
CA GLN A 97 13.45 11.08 1.64
C GLN A 97 12.15 10.37 1.98
N TYR A 98 11.08 11.13 2.20
CA TYR A 98 9.78 10.55 2.53
C TYR A 98 9.17 9.82 1.32
N HIS A 99 8.81 8.57 1.52
CA HIS A 99 8.19 7.71 0.52
C HIS A 99 7.02 6.96 1.14
N ILE A 100 6.10 6.50 0.29
CA ILE A 100 5.03 5.59 0.70
C ILE A 100 4.97 4.39 -0.25
N THR A 101 4.48 3.27 0.27
CA THR A 101 4.05 2.12 -0.54
C THR A 101 2.61 1.81 -0.26
N TYR A 102 1.89 1.28 -1.23
CA TYR A 102 0.54 0.73 -1.04
C TYR A 102 0.60 -0.80 -1.02
N PHE A 103 -0.11 -1.41 -0.09
CA PHE A 103 -0.19 -2.86 0.09
C PHE A 103 -1.63 -3.36 -0.09
N VAL A 104 -1.82 -4.45 -0.82
CA VAL A 104 -3.10 -5.14 -0.97
C VAL A 104 -2.87 -6.64 -1.19
N GLU A 105 -3.79 -7.50 -0.75
CA GLU A 105 -3.71 -8.96 -0.94
C GLU A 105 -4.89 -9.45 -1.81
N PRO A 106 -4.78 -9.35 -3.15
CA PRO A 106 -5.74 -9.96 -4.06
C PRO A 106 -5.80 -11.47 -3.92
N MET A 107 -6.98 -11.98 -4.27
CA MET A 107 -7.27 -13.39 -4.38
C MET A 107 -7.86 -13.67 -5.77
N LEU A 108 -7.40 -14.74 -6.39
CA LEU A 108 -8.01 -15.31 -7.59
C LEU A 108 -8.42 -16.75 -7.31
N GLU A 109 -9.64 -17.10 -7.69
CA GLU A 109 -10.16 -18.46 -7.62
C GLU A 109 -10.74 -18.85 -8.98
N VAL A 110 -10.28 -19.98 -9.51
CA VAL A 110 -10.65 -20.47 -10.84
C VAL A 110 -11.00 -21.95 -10.76
N LEU A 111 -12.08 -22.31 -11.46
CA LEU A 111 -12.50 -23.69 -11.68
C LEU A 111 -12.30 -24.03 -13.16
N TRP A 112 -11.39 -24.95 -13.46
CA TRP A 112 -11.28 -25.55 -14.78
C TRP A 112 -11.97 -26.90 -14.79
N ARG A 113 -12.56 -27.23 -15.92
CA ARG A 113 -13.02 -28.56 -16.25
C ARG A 113 -12.19 -29.10 -17.40
N GLU A 114 -11.66 -30.30 -17.24
CA GLU A 114 -11.02 -31.04 -18.33
C GLU A 114 -12.07 -31.61 -19.28
N ASP A 115 -11.93 -31.35 -20.58
CA ASP A 115 -12.93 -31.76 -21.56
C ASP A 115 -13.02 -33.29 -21.69
N ASP A 116 -11.89 -33.99 -21.57
CA ASP A 116 -11.79 -35.44 -21.81
C ASP A 116 -12.23 -36.28 -20.60
N THR A 117 -11.86 -35.86 -19.38
CA THR A 117 -12.14 -36.59 -18.13
C THR A 117 -13.39 -36.08 -17.42
N GLN A 118 -13.82 -34.84 -17.72
CA GLN A 118 -14.83 -34.09 -16.96
C GLN A 118 -14.42 -33.83 -15.50
N ASP A 119 -13.13 -33.96 -15.18
CA ASP A 119 -12.61 -33.68 -13.85
C ASP A 119 -12.52 -32.17 -13.61
N ASP A 120 -12.92 -31.75 -12.40
CA ASP A 120 -12.91 -30.36 -11.98
C ASP A 120 -11.63 -30.07 -11.17
N THR A 121 -10.84 -29.10 -11.62
CA THR A 121 -9.66 -28.58 -10.91
C THR A 121 -9.95 -27.18 -10.39
N ARG A 122 -9.82 -26.98 -9.08
CA ARG A 122 -9.97 -25.67 -8.44
C ARG A 122 -8.61 -25.14 -7.99
N TYR A 123 -8.26 -23.95 -8.46
CA TYR A 123 -7.08 -23.22 -8.01
C TYR A 123 -7.52 -21.97 -7.27
N LYS A 124 -6.95 -21.76 -6.10
CA LYS A 124 -7.13 -20.55 -5.31
C LYS A 124 -5.76 -20.04 -4.91
N VAL A 125 -5.49 -18.78 -5.25
CA VAL A 125 -4.23 -18.11 -4.95
C VAL A 125 -4.53 -16.79 -4.25
N LEU A 126 -3.82 -16.54 -3.16
CA LEU A 126 -3.74 -15.24 -2.52
C LEU A 126 -2.36 -14.70 -2.83
N PHE A 127 -2.27 -13.44 -3.21
CA PHE A 127 -1.02 -12.85 -3.61
C PHE A 127 -0.81 -11.46 -3.03
N PRO A 128 -0.06 -11.34 -1.92
CA PRO A 128 0.32 -10.04 -1.36
C PRO A 128 1.12 -9.21 -2.37
N ILE A 129 0.62 -8.02 -2.68
CA ILE A 129 1.27 -7.06 -3.59
C ILE A 129 1.61 -5.80 -2.81
N MET A 130 2.85 -5.33 -2.99
CA MET A 130 3.32 -4.04 -2.53
C MET A 130 3.78 -3.24 -3.74
N THR A 131 3.32 -2.00 -3.87
CA THR A 131 3.79 -1.10 -4.94
C THR A 131 5.28 -0.76 -4.76
N PRO A 132 5.96 -0.32 -5.83
CA PRO A 132 7.23 0.37 -5.70
C PRO A 132 7.14 1.58 -4.75
N LEU A 133 8.30 2.05 -4.27
CA LEU A 133 8.39 3.24 -3.45
C LEU A 133 7.90 4.47 -4.23
N MET A 134 6.89 5.15 -3.72
CA MET A 134 6.33 6.37 -4.29
C MET A 134 6.84 7.56 -3.48
N PRO A 135 7.67 8.45 -4.06
CA PRO A 135 8.19 9.61 -3.35
C PRO A 135 7.05 10.55 -2.97
N GLN A 136 7.09 11.06 -1.74
CA GLN A 136 6.15 12.05 -1.23
C GLN A 136 6.92 13.28 -0.78
N SER A 137 6.43 14.46 -1.15
CA SER A 137 6.99 15.72 -0.68
C SER A 137 6.12 16.25 0.46
N PRO A 138 6.61 16.23 1.72
CA PRO A 138 5.93 16.94 2.80
C PRO A 138 5.81 18.42 2.43
N GLN A 139 4.60 18.96 2.54
CA GLN A 139 4.33 20.38 2.45
C GLN A 139 4.83 21.09 3.71
N ILE A 140 5.31 22.31 3.50
CA ILE A 140 5.75 23.21 4.57
C ILE A 140 4.90 24.45 4.45
N GLN A 141 4.25 24.83 5.55
CA GLN A 141 3.54 26.09 5.69
C GLN A 141 4.24 26.92 6.76
N ASP A 142 4.55 28.16 6.41
CA ASP A 142 5.09 29.16 7.34
C ASP A 142 3.94 30.00 7.90
N ASP A 143 3.68 29.82 9.18
CA ASP A 143 2.66 30.54 9.97
C ASP A 143 3.30 31.62 10.86
N THR A 144 4.55 32.00 10.59
CA THR A 144 5.28 33.00 11.37
C THR A 144 4.61 34.36 11.25
N VAL A 145 4.25 34.93 12.40
CA VAL A 145 3.76 36.31 12.51
C VAL A 145 4.85 37.13 13.21
N PRO A 146 5.56 38.05 12.52
CA PRO A 146 6.72 38.75 13.08
C PRO A 146 6.45 39.45 14.43
N GLU A 147 5.24 39.98 14.61
CA GLU A 147 4.82 40.69 15.82
C GLU A 147 4.77 39.77 17.05
N THR A 148 4.51 38.47 16.88
CA THR A 148 4.52 37.49 17.97
C THR A 148 5.94 37.07 18.35
N ARG A 149 6.94 37.41 17.52
CA ARG A 149 8.36 37.07 17.69
C ARG A 149 8.61 35.57 17.88
N VAL A 150 7.79 34.74 17.25
CA VAL A 150 7.88 33.28 17.27
C VAL A 150 7.89 32.79 15.83
N PHE A 151 8.91 32.00 15.49
CA PHE A 151 8.95 31.24 14.26
C PHE A 151 7.95 30.11 14.37
N SER A 152 7.02 29.98 13.43
CA SER A 152 5.95 29.00 13.48
C SER A 152 5.82 28.31 12.12
N VAL A 153 6.03 27.00 12.08
CA VAL A 153 5.89 26.21 10.86
C VAL A 153 5.04 24.98 11.08
N LEU A 154 4.29 24.61 10.06
CA LEU A 154 3.55 23.36 9.97
C LEU A 154 4.17 22.49 8.87
N LEU A 155 4.53 21.26 9.23
CA LEU A 155 5.12 20.27 8.34
C LEU A 155 4.15 19.09 8.16
N GLY A 156 3.78 18.77 6.93
CA GLY A 156 2.89 17.66 6.63
C GLY A 156 2.48 17.66 5.15
N THR A 157 1.75 16.70 4.63
CA THR A 157 1.02 15.67 5.37
C THR A 157 1.79 14.35 5.40
N PHE A 158 1.73 13.69 6.54
CA PHE A 158 2.30 12.36 6.76
C PHE A 158 1.20 11.33 6.98
N LEU A 159 1.46 10.06 6.70
CA LEU A 159 0.58 8.98 7.11
C LEU A 159 0.58 8.82 8.63
N HIS A 160 -0.46 8.17 9.15
CA HIS A 160 -0.66 7.93 10.59
C HIS A 160 0.46 7.11 11.24
N ASP A 161 1.22 6.34 10.46
CA ASP A 161 2.33 5.51 10.92
C ASP A 161 3.66 6.28 11.06
N VAL A 162 3.67 7.59 10.78
CA VAL A 162 4.83 8.47 11.00
C VAL A 162 4.84 9.02 12.43
N GLU A 163 6.05 9.10 12.97
CA GLU A 163 6.34 9.69 14.28
C GLU A 163 7.55 10.62 14.16
N LEU A 164 7.42 11.85 14.65
CA LEU A 164 8.53 12.79 14.73
C LEU A 164 9.37 12.49 15.97
N ARG A 165 10.63 12.09 15.77
CA ARG A 165 11.55 11.78 16.87
C ARG A 165 12.48 12.95 17.19
N ASN A 166 13.15 13.47 16.17
CA ASN A 166 14.23 14.43 16.30
C ASN A 166 14.08 15.55 15.28
N ILE A 167 14.59 16.74 15.62
CA ILE A 167 14.67 17.90 14.75
C ILE A 167 16.13 18.37 14.72
N THR A 168 16.66 18.61 13.52
CA THR A 168 17.99 19.19 13.34
C THR A 168 17.90 20.71 13.34
N PHE A 169 18.48 21.34 14.36
CA PHE A 169 18.66 22.78 14.48
C PHE A 169 20.11 23.17 14.14
N SER A 170 20.37 24.48 14.04
CA SER A 170 21.71 25.03 13.78
C SER A 170 22.76 24.63 14.83
N ILE A 171 22.34 24.35 16.06
CA ILE A 171 23.21 23.94 17.17
C ILE A 171 23.39 22.42 17.30
N GLY A 172 22.64 21.63 16.53
CA GLY A 172 22.62 20.18 16.64
C GLY A 172 21.23 19.57 16.57
N VAL A 173 21.16 18.27 16.85
CA VAL A 173 19.91 17.50 16.85
C VAL A 173 19.30 17.53 18.25
N LEU A 174 18.01 17.81 18.34
CA LEU A 174 17.23 17.72 19.59
C LEU A 174 16.07 16.74 19.40
N THR A 175 15.75 15.95 20.43
CA THR A 175 14.50 15.19 20.45
C THR A 175 13.29 16.12 20.60
N VAL A 176 12.08 15.61 20.37
CA VAL A 176 10.84 16.34 20.64
C VAL A 176 10.77 16.77 22.12
N GLU A 177 11.15 15.89 23.05
CA GLU A 177 11.17 16.18 24.48
C GLU A 177 12.21 17.24 24.84
N GLU A 178 13.43 17.15 24.29
CA GLU A 178 14.48 18.15 24.52
C GLU A 178 14.09 19.52 23.95
N SER A 179 13.42 19.55 22.80
CA SER A 179 12.89 20.77 22.18
C SER A 179 11.85 21.41 23.08
N ASN A 180 10.90 20.62 23.60
CA ASN A 180 9.89 21.10 24.53
C ASN A 180 10.50 21.57 25.87
N ALA A 181 11.51 20.87 26.39
CA ALA A 181 12.23 21.27 27.60
C ALA A 181 13.02 22.58 27.44
N LYS A 182 13.47 22.90 26.22
CA LYS A 182 14.09 24.18 25.85
C LYS A 182 13.08 25.33 25.66
N GLY A 183 11.79 25.07 25.79
CA GLY A 183 10.73 26.07 25.60
C GLY A 183 10.31 26.25 24.14
N PHE A 184 10.71 25.36 23.24
CA PHE A 184 10.10 25.26 21.91
C PHE A 184 8.77 24.51 22.04
N THR A 185 7.85 24.71 21.11
CA THR A 185 6.59 23.94 21.10
C THR A 185 6.56 23.06 19.88
N VAL A 186 6.63 21.74 20.10
CA VAL A 186 6.46 20.72 19.06
C VAL A 186 5.18 19.96 19.33
N GLN A 187 4.23 19.98 18.38
CA GLN A 187 2.94 19.32 18.51
C GLN A 187 2.63 18.47 17.28
N GLU A 188 2.05 17.29 17.51
CA GLU A 188 1.44 16.47 16.48
C GLU A 188 -0.05 16.85 16.35
N HIS A 189 -0.51 16.98 15.11
CA HIS A 189 -1.90 17.24 14.76
C HIS A 189 -2.44 16.11 13.90
N SER A 190 -3.54 15.50 14.35
CA SER A 190 -4.31 14.53 13.56
C SER A 190 -5.37 15.24 12.73
N LEU A 191 -5.38 14.98 11.42
CA LEU A 191 -6.32 15.58 10.47
C LEU A 191 -7.53 14.66 10.25
N ALA A 192 -8.65 15.24 9.80
CA ALA A 192 -9.92 14.50 9.63
C ALA A 192 -9.83 13.33 8.63
N ASN A 193 -8.88 13.38 7.70
CA ASN A 193 -8.61 12.31 6.73
C ASN A 193 -7.67 11.21 7.29
N GLY A 194 -7.34 11.24 8.59
CA GLY A 194 -6.45 10.28 9.25
C GLY A 194 -4.95 10.51 9.03
N SER A 195 -4.58 11.54 8.27
CA SER A 195 -3.18 11.95 8.11
C SER A 195 -2.71 12.81 9.29
N LYS A 196 -1.39 12.98 9.40
CA LYS A 196 -0.72 13.73 10.45
C LYS A 196 0.02 14.95 9.91
N SER A 197 0.19 15.93 10.77
CA SER A 197 1.12 17.05 10.56
C SER A 197 1.79 17.40 11.89
N PHE A 198 2.92 18.07 11.83
CA PHE A 198 3.67 18.51 13.00
C PHE A 198 3.86 20.01 12.95
N SER A 199 3.54 20.71 14.04
CA SER A 199 3.87 22.13 14.18
C SER A 199 5.10 22.31 15.03
N LEU A 200 5.98 23.21 14.62
CA LEU A 200 7.14 23.65 15.39
C LEU A 200 7.04 25.16 15.61
N GLN A 201 7.10 25.57 16.88
CA GLN A 201 7.18 26.97 17.28
C GLN A 201 8.46 27.23 18.07
N VAL A 202 9.21 28.24 17.65
CA VAL A 202 10.52 28.59 18.24
C VAL A 202 10.59 30.11 18.44
N PRO A 203 10.80 30.61 19.68
CA PRO A 203 11.02 32.04 19.93
C PRO A 203 12.21 32.60 19.14
N PHE A 204 12.09 33.82 18.59
CA PHE A 204 13.15 34.46 17.79
C PHE A 204 14.44 34.76 18.57
N ASP A 205 14.36 34.82 19.90
CA ASP A 205 15.51 35.01 20.79
C ASP A 205 16.24 33.70 21.13
N ALA A 206 15.70 32.55 20.72
CA ALA A 206 16.35 31.26 20.91
C ALA A 206 17.69 31.16 20.18
N ASP A 207 18.63 30.45 20.79
CA ASP A 207 19.99 30.21 20.29
C ASP A 207 20.04 29.45 18.95
N VAL A 208 18.97 28.71 18.64
CA VAL A 208 18.81 27.97 17.38
C VAL A 208 18.42 28.84 16.18
N VAL A 209 17.91 30.05 16.41
CA VAL A 209 17.43 30.95 15.35
C VAL A 209 18.59 31.77 14.81
N LEU A 210 18.91 31.57 13.53
CA LEU A 210 19.95 32.35 12.86
C LEU A 210 19.47 33.78 12.61
N LYS A 211 20.18 34.73 13.21
CA LYS A 211 19.95 36.16 12.98
C LYS A 211 20.77 36.58 11.77
N HIS A 212 20.11 36.96 10.68
CA HIS A 212 20.79 37.69 9.63
C HIS A 212 21.18 39.06 10.18
N VAL A 213 22.48 39.37 10.13
CA VAL A 213 23.06 40.67 10.47
C VAL A 213 23.04 41.56 9.23
#